data_AF-A0A653U153-F1
#
_entry.id   AF-A0A653U153-F1
#
_cell.length_a   1.000
_cell.length_b   1.000
_cell.length_c   1.000
_cell.angle_alpha   90.00
_cell.angle_beta   90.00
_cell.angle_gamma   90.00
#
_symmetry.space_group_name_H-M   'P 1'
#
loop_
_entity.id
_entity.type
_entity.pdbx_description
1 polymer ?
#
loop_
_entity_poly.entity_id
_entity_poly.type
_entity_poly.pdbx_seq_one_letter_code
_entity_poly.pdbx_strand_id
1 'polypeptide(L)'
;MDDQIARWLSSARYATRAAEANAEFAQLEDALDSADVTVRLTAARRLSSLARAELGWFLLPVREYFLRAETRRMLGGALRAEADVKVRDSLLNTVRHAAERCVAHPMWEPVRAAAQEREWRDWVHSLAETFSVAPELSTRAEAAYLLAFCDDGRAWEVYRDVIPRRSGLLGTLELAIERYPLSITPEIGATLLDLADTVGSTHPRQRYPAAGIRAALTGRHRE
;
A
#
# COMPACT_ATOMS: atom_id res chain seq x y z
N MET A 1 20.34 2.16 -20.62
CA MET A 1 20.68 2.14 -19.18
C MET A 1 21.90 3.04 -19.02
N ASP A 2 21.90 3.95 -18.05
CA ASP A 2 23.01 4.89 -17.82
C ASP A 2 24.29 4.13 -17.43
N ASP A 3 25.44 4.46 -18.05
CA ASP A 3 26.75 3.83 -17.78
C ASP A 3 27.18 3.99 -16.32
N GLN A 4 26.68 4.99 -15.61
CA GLN A 4 26.90 5.15 -14.17
C GLN A 4 26.13 4.10 -13.35
N ILE A 5 24.89 3.80 -13.73
CA ILE A 5 24.06 2.77 -13.08
C ILE A 5 24.67 1.39 -13.34
N ALA A 6 25.08 1.11 -14.58
CA ALA A 6 25.70 -0.16 -14.95
C ALA A 6 26.97 -0.45 -14.12
N ARG A 7 27.89 0.52 -14.05
CA ARG A 7 29.13 0.41 -13.26
C ARG A 7 28.87 0.24 -11.77
N TRP A 8 27.83 0.90 -11.26
CA TRP A 8 27.45 0.79 -9.86
C TRP A 8 26.85 -0.57 -9.52
N LEU A 9 25.95 -1.09 -10.36
CA LEU A 9 25.35 -2.42 -10.19
C LEU A 9 26.41 -3.55 -10.24
N SER A 10 27.50 -3.36 -10.97
CA SER A 10 28.64 -4.28 -10.98
C SER A 10 29.62 -4.10 -9.80
N SER A 11 29.38 -3.14 -8.90
CA SER A 11 30.34 -2.83 -7.83
C SER A 11 30.27 -3.79 -6.65
N ALA A 12 31.40 -4.04 -5.99
CA ALA A 12 31.46 -4.83 -4.76
C ALA A 12 30.58 -4.24 -3.65
N ARG A 13 30.49 -2.90 -3.58
CA ARG A 13 29.63 -2.19 -2.62
C ARG A 13 28.14 -2.53 -2.81
N TYR A 14 27.69 -2.65 -4.06
CA TYR A 14 26.33 -3.08 -4.35
C TYR A 14 26.12 -4.54 -3.93
N ALA A 15 27.05 -5.44 -4.30
CA ALA A 15 26.95 -6.85 -3.96
C ALA A 15 26.85 -7.09 -2.44
N THR A 16 27.66 -6.38 -1.62
CA THR A 16 27.57 -6.44 -0.16
C THR A 16 26.20 -6.01 0.34
N ARG A 17 25.67 -4.87 -0.13
CA ARG A 17 24.34 -4.41 0.28
C ARG A 17 23.22 -5.33 -0.14
N ALA A 18 23.29 -5.91 -1.34
CA ALA A 18 22.32 -6.89 -1.79
C ALA A 18 22.35 -8.14 -0.90
N ALA A 19 23.54 -8.60 -0.50
CA ALA A 19 23.68 -9.73 0.43
C ALA A 19 23.11 -9.41 1.82
N GLU A 20 23.42 -8.24 2.38
CA GLU A 20 22.86 -7.77 3.66
C GLU A 20 21.33 -7.70 3.62
N ALA A 21 20.77 -7.12 2.57
CA ALA A 21 19.32 -7.03 2.38
C ALA A 21 18.67 -8.41 2.28
N ASN A 22 19.25 -9.33 1.48
CA ASN A 22 18.73 -10.69 1.35
C ASN A 22 18.78 -11.46 2.68
N ALA A 23 19.85 -11.30 3.46
CA ALA A 23 19.96 -11.90 4.79
C ALA A 23 18.90 -11.35 5.76
N GLU A 24 18.66 -10.04 5.72
CA GLU A 24 17.59 -9.40 6.50
C GLU A 24 16.20 -9.92 6.09
N PHE A 25 15.93 -10.04 4.79
CA PHE A 25 14.65 -10.59 4.32
C PHE A 25 14.40 -12.01 4.79
N ALA A 26 15.40 -12.89 4.72
CA ALA A 26 15.27 -14.26 5.23
C ALA A 26 14.91 -14.29 6.73
N GLN A 27 15.58 -13.45 7.54
CA GLN A 27 15.26 -13.34 8.98
C GLN A 27 13.84 -12.81 9.22
N LEU A 28 13.37 -11.87 8.41
CA LEU A 28 12.01 -11.34 8.51
C LEU A 28 10.97 -12.38 8.12
N GLU A 29 11.23 -13.19 7.11
CA GLU A 29 10.36 -14.31 6.70
C GLU A 29 10.22 -15.33 7.83
N ASP A 30 11.34 -15.79 8.40
CA ASP A 30 11.31 -16.72 9.54
C ASP A 30 10.58 -16.12 10.76
N ALA A 31 10.76 -14.83 11.01
CA ALA A 31 10.12 -14.14 12.13
C ALA A 31 8.60 -13.96 11.94
N LEU A 32 8.10 -13.90 10.70
CA LEU A 32 6.65 -13.85 10.43
C LEU A 32 5.95 -15.18 10.72
N ASP A 33 6.68 -16.30 10.68
CA ASP A 33 6.16 -17.63 11.05
C ASP A 33 6.27 -17.93 12.56
N SER A 34 6.78 -16.97 13.35
CA SER A 34 6.92 -17.15 14.81
C SER A 34 5.58 -17.33 15.50
N ALA A 35 5.53 -18.21 16.51
CA ALA A 35 4.36 -18.33 17.38
C ALA A 35 4.12 -17.06 18.24
N ASP A 36 5.16 -16.25 18.46
CA ASP A 36 5.07 -15.01 19.25
C ASP A 36 4.60 -13.83 18.38
N VAL A 37 3.42 -13.30 18.72
CA VAL A 37 2.82 -12.13 18.05
C VAL A 37 3.71 -10.89 18.09
N THR A 38 4.53 -10.72 19.13
CA THR A 38 5.45 -9.58 19.26
C THR A 38 6.57 -9.66 18.24
N VAL A 39 7.08 -10.88 18.00
CA VAL A 39 8.10 -11.14 16.98
C VAL A 39 7.52 -10.89 15.60
N ARG A 40 6.33 -11.44 15.30
CA ARG A 40 5.63 -11.21 14.03
C ARG A 40 5.34 -9.73 13.79
N LEU A 41 4.88 -9.00 14.80
CA LEU A 41 4.59 -7.56 14.69
C LEU A 41 5.87 -6.76 14.40
N THR A 42 6.98 -7.11 15.04
CA THR A 42 8.27 -6.47 14.81
C THR A 42 8.74 -6.71 13.38
N ALA A 43 8.63 -7.95 12.90
CA ALA A 43 8.97 -8.32 11.54
C ALA A 43 8.09 -7.59 10.51
N ALA A 44 6.77 -7.60 10.69
CA ALA A 44 5.82 -6.92 9.80
C ALA A 44 6.07 -5.40 9.73
N ARG A 45 6.37 -4.76 10.86
CA ARG A 45 6.74 -3.33 10.89
C ARG A 45 8.06 -3.06 10.20
N ARG A 46 9.06 -3.93 10.40
CA ARG A 46 10.36 -3.79 9.73
C ARG A 46 10.22 -3.96 8.22
N LEU A 47 9.44 -4.93 7.77
CA LEU A 47 9.16 -5.14 6.35
C LEU A 47 8.41 -3.95 5.74
N SER A 48 7.43 -3.39 6.45
CA SER A 48 6.74 -2.16 6.05
C SER A 48 7.70 -0.97 5.94
N SER A 49 8.65 -0.84 6.88
CA SER A 49 9.69 0.20 6.84
C SER A 49 10.58 0.07 5.61
N LEU A 50 11.00 -1.16 5.26
CA LEU A 50 11.77 -1.43 4.05
C LEU A 50 10.99 -1.08 2.78
N ALA A 51 9.70 -1.43 2.71
CA ALA A 51 8.83 -1.06 1.58
C ALA A 51 8.66 0.45 1.43
N ARG A 52 8.69 1.21 2.54
CA ARG A 52 8.56 2.68 2.58
C ARG A 52 9.86 3.44 2.33
N ALA A 53 11.00 2.78 2.39
CA ALA A 53 12.31 3.42 2.33
C ALA A 53 12.48 4.31 1.09
N GLU A 54 13.35 5.31 1.18
CA GLU A 54 13.59 6.31 0.14
C GLU A 54 13.94 5.67 -1.21
N LEU A 55 13.29 6.10 -2.28
CA LEU A 55 13.47 5.50 -3.59
C LEU A 55 14.86 5.80 -4.15
N GLY A 56 15.49 4.78 -4.72
CA GLY A 56 16.71 4.92 -5.48
C GLY A 56 17.23 3.57 -5.94
N TRP A 57 18.25 3.59 -6.80
CA TRP A 57 18.89 2.37 -7.28
C TRP A 57 19.51 1.54 -6.15
N PHE A 58 19.83 2.16 -5.00
CA PHE A 58 20.28 1.47 -3.79
C PHE A 58 19.22 0.55 -3.16
N LEU A 59 17.94 0.74 -3.50
CA LEU A 59 16.83 -0.14 -3.09
C LEU A 59 16.46 -1.18 -4.14
N LEU A 60 17.25 -1.36 -5.20
CA LEU A 60 16.99 -2.41 -6.18
C LEU A 60 16.82 -3.80 -5.54
N PRO A 61 17.62 -4.22 -4.53
CA PRO A 61 17.39 -5.50 -3.84
C PRO A 61 16.03 -5.59 -3.14
N VAL A 62 15.53 -4.47 -2.59
CA VAL A 62 14.20 -4.41 -1.95
C VAL A 62 13.10 -4.56 -3.00
N ARG A 63 13.25 -3.89 -4.14
CA ARG A 63 12.33 -4.08 -5.28
C ARG A 63 12.34 -5.52 -5.76
N GLU A 64 13.54 -6.07 -6.01
CA GLU A 64 13.70 -7.45 -6.47
C GLU A 64 13.04 -8.44 -5.51
N TYR A 65 13.20 -8.23 -4.20
CA TYR A 65 12.50 -9.00 -3.18
C TYR A 65 10.98 -8.97 -3.39
N PHE A 66 10.35 -7.79 -3.41
CA PHE A 66 8.89 -7.71 -3.58
C PHE A 66 8.41 -8.23 -4.94
N LEU A 67 9.23 -8.24 -5.98
CA LEU A 67 8.84 -8.80 -7.27
C LEU A 67 8.87 -10.34 -7.34
N ARG A 68 9.44 -11.03 -6.34
CA ARG A 68 9.47 -12.50 -6.31
C ARG A 68 8.05 -13.06 -6.10
N ALA A 69 7.75 -14.15 -6.80
CA ALA A 69 6.50 -14.87 -6.61
C ALA A 69 6.41 -15.47 -5.20
N GLU A 70 7.54 -15.89 -4.65
CA GLU A 70 7.71 -16.44 -3.31
C GLU A 70 7.30 -15.42 -2.25
N THR A 71 7.73 -14.16 -2.40
CA THR A 71 7.37 -13.08 -1.48
C THR A 71 5.86 -12.81 -1.50
N ARG A 72 5.23 -12.78 -2.68
CA ARG A 72 3.76 -12.65 -2.77
C ARG A 72 3.04 -13.82 -2.11
N ARG A 73 3.55 -15.04 -2.29
CA ARG A 73 2.99 -16.26 -1.67
C ARG A 73 3.12 -16.22 -0.15
N MET A 74 4.29 -15.87 0.37
CA MET A 74 4.57 -15.73 1.80
C MET A 74 3.68 -14.63 2.42
N LEU A 75 3.67 -13.42 1.85
CA LEU A 75 2.83 -12.32 2.36
C LEU A 75 1.35 -12.69 2.34
N GLY A 76 0.88 -13.32 1.25
CA GLY A 76 -0.51 -13.77 1.14
C GLY A 76 -0.87 -14.85 2.16
N GLY A 77 0.05 -15.78 2.44
CA GLY A 77 -0.09 -16.78 3.49
C GLY A 77 -0.16 -16.14 4.88
N ALA A 78 0.82 -15.31 5.23
CA ALA A 78 0.90 -14.61 6.50
C ALA A 78 -0.34 -13.75 6.76
N LEU A 79 -0.79 -12.97 5.77
CA LEU A 79 -1.98 -12.13 5.89
C LEU A 79 -3.25 -12.93 6.19
N ARG A 80 -3.46 -14.06 5.50
CA ARG A 80 -4.66 -14.89 5.68
C ARG A 80 -4.65 -15.67 6.99
N ALA A 81 -3.48 -16.06 7.46
CA ALA A 81 -3.33 -16.80 8.71
C ALA A 81 -3.35 -15.89 9.96
N GLU A 82 -3.06 -14.59 9.79
CA GLU A 82 -2.87 -13.70 10.93
C GLU A 82 -4.18 -13.29 11.60
N ALA A 83 -4.30 -13.62 12.88
CA ALA A 83 -5.41 -13.25 13.74
C ALA A 83 -5.22 -11.86 14.39
N ASP A 84 -3.97 -11.43 14.62
CA ASP A 84 -3.67 -10.14 15.22
C ASP A 84 -3.82 -9.00 14.20
N VAL A 85 -4.72 -8.07 14.51
CA VAL A 85 -5.08 -6.93 13.66
C VAL A 85 -3.88 -6.01 13.41
N LYS A 86 -3.01 -5.79 14.40
CA LYS A 86 -1.86 -4.88 14.24
C LYS A 86 -0.81 -5.48 13.32
N VAL A 87 -0.59 -6.79 13.40
CA VAL A 87 0.29 -7.50 12.47
C VAL A 87 -0.30 -7.44 11.07
N ARG A 88 -1.59 -7.79 10.92
CA ARG A 88 -2.30 -7.75 9.63
C ARG A 88 -2.26 -6.37 8.98
N ASP A 89 -2.58 -5.32 9.71
CA ASP A 89 -2.56 -3.93 9.21
C ASP A 89 -1.13 -3.51 8.82
N SER A 90 -0.10 -3.98 9.52
CA SER A 90 1.30 -3.72 9.17
C SER A 90 1.71 -4.44 7.87
N LEU A 91 1.21 -5.65 7.66
CA LEU A 91 1.42 -6.41 6.42
C LEU A 91 0.65 -5.81 5.24
N LEU A 92 -0.62 -5.39 5.41
CA LEU A 92 -1.37 -4.67 4.37
C LEU A 92 -0.68 -3.36 3.99
N ASN A 93 -0.18 -2.62 4.98
CA ASN A 93 0.63 -1.44 4.73
C ASN A 93 1.93 -1.77 3.96
N THR A 94 2.56 -2.90 4.24
CA THR A 94 3.71 -3.38 3.46
C THR A 94 3.33 -3.59 1.99
N VAL A 95 2.21 -4.29 1.73
CA VAL A 95 1.69 -4.54 0.38
C VAL A 95 1.42 -3.23 -0.36
N ARG A 96 0.76 -2.29 0.31
CA ARG A 96 0.48 -0.95 -0.23
C ARG A 96 1.76 -0.24 -0.67
N HIS A 97 2.75 -0.13 0.21
CA HIS A 97 3.98 0.57 -0.14
C HIS A 97 4.82 -0.18 -1.16
N ALA A 98 4.84 -1.51 -1.13
CA ALA A 98 5.50 -2.31 -2.17
C ALA A 98 4.85 -2.07 -3.55
N ALA A 99 3.52 -2.08 -3.63
CA ALA A 99 2.78 -1.80 -4.85
C ALA A 99 3.10 -0.40 -5.40
N GLU A 100 3.09 0.62 -4.53
CA GLU A 100 3.36 2.01 -4.92
C GLU A 100 4.82 2.25 -5.31
N ARG A 101 5.75 1.73 -4.50
CA ARG A 101 7.16 2.16 -4.50
C ARG A 101 8.06 1.17 -5.22
N CYS A 102 7.79 -0.13 -5.15
CA CYS A 102 8.62 -1.16 -5.77
C CYS A 102 8.07 -1.62 -7.13
N VAL A 103 6.75 -1.55 -7.32
CA VAL A 103 6.09 -2.01 -8.55
C VAL A 103 5.76 -0.84 -9.46
N ALA A 104 4.85 0.04 -9.05
CA ALA A 104 4.22 1.04 -9.92
C ALA A 104 5.02 2.36 -10.04
N HIS A 105 6.07 2.58 -9.25
CA HIS A 105 6.76 3.87 -9.22
C HIS A 105 7.45 4.21 -10.57
N PRO A 106 7.27 5.43 -11.12
CA PRO A 106 7.83 5.82 -12.43
C PRO A 106 9.35 5.69 -12.56
N MET A 107 10.09 5.80 -11.45
CA MET A 107 11.55 5.58 -11.43
C MET A 107 11.96 4.22 -12.02
N TRP A 108 11.11 3.21 -11.92
CA TRP A 108 11.40 1.87 -12.42
C TRP A 108 11.08 1.66 -13.89
N GLU A 109 10.52 2.64 -14.58
CA GLU A 109 10.17 2.54 -16.01
C GLU A 109 11.28 1.91 -16.87
N PRO A 110 12.58 2.25 -16.70
CA PRO A 110 13.65 1.65 -17.52
C PRO A 110 13.86 0.14 -17.32
N VAL A 111 13.37 -0.44 -16.23
CA VAL A 111 13.57 -1.85 -15.83
C VAL A 111 12.25 -2.55 -15.49
N ARG A 112 11.13 -1.92 -15.81
CA ARG A 112 9.78 -2.41 -15.53
C ARG A 112 9.40 -3.45 -16.57
N ALA A 113 8.86 -4.57 -16.11
CA ALA A 113 8.22 -5.55 -16.98
C ALA A 113 6.70 -5.46 -16.79
N ALA A 114 5.97 -5.12 -17.84
CA ALA A 114 4.52 -4.93 -17.79
C ALA A 114 3.75 -6.17 -17.28
N ALA A 115 4.25 -7.38 -17.57
CA ALA A 115 3.68 -8.62 -17.06
C ALA A 115 3.76 -8.72 -15.53
N GLN A 116 4.90 -8.36 -14.93
CA GLN A 116 5.09 -8.40 -13.48
C GLN A 116 4.18 -7.41 -12.74
N GLU A 117 3.99 -6.21 -13.31
CA GLU A 117 3.08 -5.21 -12.75
C GLU A 117 1.63 -5.70 -12.78
N ARG A 118 1.19 -6.29 -13.89
CA ARG A 118 -0.15 -6.88 -14.01
C ARG A 118 -0.38 -7.99 -13.00
N GLU A 119 0.54 -8.94 -12.89
CA GLU A 119 0.45 -10.01 -11.89
C GLU A 119 0.39 -9.45 -10.46
N TRP A 120 1.16 -8.39 -10.16
CA TRP A 120 1.12 -7.73 -8.87
C TRP A 120 -0.23 -7.07 -8.61
N ARG A 121 -0.77 -6.36 -9.60
CA ARG A 121 -2.09 -5.72 -9.52
C ARG A 121 -3.20 -6.74 -9.32
N ASP A 122 -3.19 -7.85 -10.06
CA ASP A 122 -4.18 -8.93 -9.94
C ASP A 122 -4.12 -9.58 -8.55
N TRP A 123 -2.91 -9.82 -8.04
CA TRP A 123 -2.70 -10.35 -6.70
C TRP A 123 -3.17 -9.38 -5.61
N VAL A 124 -2.81 -8.09 -5.70
CA VAL A 124 -3.25 -7.04 -4.76
C VAL A 124 -4.76 -6.92 -4.76
N HIS A 125 -5.39 -6.97 -5.94
CA HIS A 125 -6.85 -6.91 -6.08
C HIS A 125 -7.52 -8.06 -5.35
N SER A 126 -7.13 -9.31 -5.63
CA SER A 126 -7.68 -10.49 -4.95
C SER A 126 -7.47 -10.47 -3.42
N LEU A 127 -6.31 -9.98 -2.99
CA LEU A 127 -6.01 -9.80 -1.57
C LEU A 127 -6.92 -8.75 -0.93
N ALA A 128 -7.09 -7.60 -1.59
CA ALA A 128 -7.91 -6.50 -1.10
C ALA A 128 -9.40 -6.86 -1.05
N GLU A 129 -9.91 -7.61 -2.03
CA GLU A 129 -11.27 -8.17 -1.99
C GLU A 129 -11.49 -9.00 -0.72
N THR A 130 -10.54 -9.88 -0.39
CA THR A 130 -10.61 -10.74 0.80
C THR A 130 -10.76 -9.92 2.08
N PHE A 131 -10.00 -8.83 2.22
CA PHE A 131 -9.97 -8.01 3.43
C PHE A 131 -10.97 -6.86 3.45
N SER A 132 -11.66 -6.59 2.34
CA SER A 132 -12.68 -5.53 2.24
C SER A 132 -13.89 -5.78 3.16
N VAL A 133 -14.12 -7.03 3.56
CA VAL A 133 -15.19 -7.48 4.45
C VAL A 133 -14.69 -7.86 5.85
N ALA A 134 -13.43 -7.55 6.18
CA ALA A 134 -12.88 -7.84 7.51
C ALA A 134 -13.68 -7.14 8.62
N PRO A 135 -13.81 -7.74 9.82
CA PRO A 135 -14.55 -7.11 10.90
C PRO A 135 -13.93 -5.79 11.38
N GLU A 136 -12.61 -5.63 11.25
CA GLU A 136 -11.92 -4.43 11.70
C GLU A 136 -11.94 -3.28 10.69
N LEU A 137 -12.29 -2.10 11.18
CA LEU A 137 -12.38 -0.87 10.36
C LEU A 137 -11.04 -0.47 9.72
N SER A 138 -9.92 -0.66 10.42
CA SER A 138 -8.58 -0.34 9.90
C SER A 138 -8.18 -1.26 8.76
N THR A 139 -8.35 -2.58 8.95
CA THR A 139 -8.13 -3.61 7.90
C THR A 139 -8.93 -3.26 6.64
N ARG A 140 -10.21 -2.94 6.78
CA ARG A 140 -11.07 -2.57 5.65
C ARG A 140 -10.64 -1.27 4.96
N ALA A 141 -10.16 -0.27 5.70
CA ALA A 141 -9.67 0.97 5.10
C ALA A 141 -8.37 0.77 4.29
N GLU A 142 -7.47 -0.11 4.76
CA GLU A 142 -6.28 -0.48 3.97
C GLU A 142 -6.66 -1.31 2.75
N ALA A 143 -7.61 -2.24 2.89
CA ALA A 143 -8.14 -3.00 1.76
C ALA A 143 -8.82 -2.09 0.72
N ALA A 144 -9.61 -1.10 1.16
CA ALA A 144 -10.21 -0.10 0.28
C ALA A 144 -9.15 0.71 -0.47
N TYR A 145 -8.04 1.07 0.19
CA TYR A 145 -6.92 1.75 -0.46
C TYR A 145 -6.33 0.90 -1.59
N LEU A 146 -6.12 -0.39 -1.32
CA LEU A 146 -5.58 -1.34 -2.30
C LEU A 146 -6.56 -1.60 -3.45
N LEU A 147 -7.87 -1.63 -3.20
CA LEU A 147 -8.89 -1.66 -4.25
C LEU A 147 -8.83 -0.41 -5.12
N ALA A 148 -8.68 0.78 -4.52
CA ALA A 148 -8.52 2.03 -5.25
C ALA A 148 -7.25 2.01 -6.12
N PHE A 149 -6.12 1.52 -5.59
CA PHE A 149 -4.89 1.30 -6.36
C PHE A 149 -5.12 0.42 -7.60
N CYS A 150 -6.01 -0.57 -7.49
CA CYS A 150 -6.41 -1.44 -8.60
C CYS A 150 -7.49 -0.84 -9.52
N ASP A 151 -7.85 0.43 -9.35
CA ASP A 151 -8.93 1.13 -10.07
C ASP A 151 -10.32 0.50 -9.87
N ASP A 152 -10.55 -0.12 -8.71
CA ASP A 152 -11.83 -0.75 -8.38
C ASP A 152 -12.75 0.22 -7.61
N GLY A 153 -13.91 0.51 -8.18
CA GLY A 153 -14.90 1.43 -7.60
C GLY A 153 -15.49 0.95 -6.26
N ARG A 154 -15.40 -0.34 -5.91
CA ARG A 154 -15.86 -0.87 -4.61
C ARG A 154 -15.08 -0.29 -3.45
N ALA A 155 -13.85 0.21 -3.68
CA ALA A 155 -13.07 0.93 -2.67
C ALA A 155 -13.88 2.03 -1.97
N TRP A 156 -14.64 2.80 -2.76
CA TRP A 156 -15.36 3.97 -2.28
C TRP A 156 -16.54 3.59 -1.37
N GLU A 157 -17.22 2.48 -1.67
CA GLU A 157 -18.28 1.93 -0.83
C GLU A 157 -17.74 1.47 0.53
N VAL A 158 -16.55 0.85 0.56
CA VAL A 158 -15.89 0.47 1.82
C VAL A 158 -15.54 1.71 2.64
N TYR A 159 -15.02 2.78 2.03
CA TYR A 159 -14.77 4.03 2.74
C TYR A 159 -16.05 4.68 3.29
N ARG A 160 -17.14 4.69 2.50
CA ARG A 160 -18.44 5.20 2.96
C ARG A 160 -18.96 4.48 4.20
N ASP A 161 -18.69 3.18 4.32
CA ASP A 161 -19.06 2.39 5.50
C ASP A 161 -18.11 2.58 6.69
N VAL A 162 -16.80 2.72 6.43
CA VAL A 162 -15.76 2.80 7.48
C VAL A 162 -15.66 4.19 8.11
N ILE A 163 -15.63 5.25 7.30
CA ILE A 163 -15.32 6.61 7.76
C ILE A 163 -16.32 7.14 8.81
N PRO A 164 -17.65 6.96 8.69
CA PRO A 164 -18.60 7.41 9.71
C PRO A 164 -18.36 6.76 11.08
N ARG A 165 -17.86 5.52 11.11
CA ARG A 165 -17.57 4.77 12.35
C ARG A 165 -16.17 5.06 12.90
N ARG A 166 -15.25 5.52 12.05
CA ARG A 166 -13.88 5.85 12.42
C ARG A 166 -13.37 7.04 11.62
N SER A 167 -13.80 8.23 12.04
CA SER A 167 -13.43 9.49 11.38
C SER A 167 -11.93 9.75 11.27
N GLY A 168 -11.11 9.15 12.14
CA GLY A 168 -9.64 9.21 12.06
C GLY A 168 -9.04 8.59 10.79
N LEU A 169 -9.81 7.85 10.00
CA LEU A 169 -9.38 7.25 8.73
C LEU A 169 -9.65 8.15 7.52
N LEU A 170 -10.18 9.37 7.73
CA LEU A 170 -10.50 10.29 6.63
C LEU A 170 -9.25 10.67 5.82
N GLY A 171 -8.08 10.79 6.45
CA GLY A 171 -6.82 11.02 5.75
C GLY A 171 -6.40 9.87 4.82
N THR A 172 -6.82 8.64 5.10
CA THR A 172 -6.58 7.50 4.19
C THR A 172 -7.45 7.62 2.94
N LEU A 173 -8.72 8.06 3.09
CA LEU A 173 -9.62 8.33 1.97
C LEU A 173 -9.09 9.49 1.11
N GLU A 174 -8.69 10.60 1.74
CA GLU A 174 -8.07 11.76 1.07
C GLU A 174 -6.94 11.31 0.14
N LEU A 175 -5.99 10.55 0.69
CA LEU A 175 -4.87 10.05 -0.08
C LEU A 175 -5.28 9.10 -1.21
N ALA A 176 -6.27 8.23 -0.99
CA ALA A 176 -6.77 7.35 -2.04
C ALA A 176 -7.39 8.14 -3.20
N ILE A 177 -8.16 9.19 -2.92
CA ILE A 177 -8.76 10.08 -3.93
C ILE A 177 -7.69 10.83 -4.72
N GLU A 178 -6.67 11.35 -4.03
CA GLU A 178 -5.57 12.06 -4.68
C GLU A 178 -4.79 11.14 -5.63
N ARG A 179 -4.53 9.90 -5.20
CA ARG A 179 -3.67 8.96 -5.91
C ARG A 179 -4.39 8.17 -7.00
N TYR A 180 -5.63 7.76 -6.77
CA TYR A 180 -6.35 6.81 -7.62
C TYR A 180 -7.75 7.29 -7.97
N PRO A 181 -7.86 8.38 -8.73
CA PRO A 181 -9.15 8.98 -9.00
C PRO A 181 -9.95 8.34 -10.12
N LEU A 182 -9.32 7.49 -10.94
CA LEU A 182 -9.91 7.02 -12.20
C LEU A 182 -11.17 6.19 -11.98
N SER A 183 -11.31 5.56 -10.82
CA SER A 183 -12.47 4.75 -10.45
C SER A 183 -13.59 5.55 -9.75
N ILE A 184 -13.45 6.88 -9.61
CA ILE A 184 -14.45 7.75 -8.98
C ILE A 184 -15.43 8.26 -10.05
N THR A 185 -16.69 7.83 -9.97
CA THR A 185 -17.76 8.43 -10.78
C THR A 185 -18.22 9.76 -10.18
N PRO A 186 -18.90 10.64 -10.94
CA PRO A 186 -19.44 11.89 -10.42
C PRO A 186 -20.36 11.72 -9.20
N GLU A 187 -21.19 10.68 -9.19
CA GLU A 187 -22.12 10.37 -8.09
C GLU A 187 -21.38 9.94 -6.83
N ILE A 188 -20.35 9.11 -6.98
CA ILE A 188 -19.45 8.73 -5.90
C ILE A 188 -18.72 9.97 -5.38
N GLY A 189 -18.20 10.81 -6.27
CA GLY A 189 -17.52 12.07 -5.92
C GLY A 189 -18.40 12.98 -5.07
N ALA A 190 -19.66 13.20 -5.47
CA ALA A 190 -20.62 13.99 -4.69
C ALA A 190 -20.87 13.39 -3.30
N THR A 191 -20.96 12.06 -3.21
CA THR A 191 -21.16 11.36 -1.95
C THR A 191 -19.94 11.44 -1.02
N LEU A 192 -18.74 11.35 -1.56
CA LEU A 192 -17.49 11.48 -0.80
C LEU A 192 -17.27 12.92 -0.31
N LEU A 193 -17.71 13.92 -1.09
CA LEU A 193 -17.74 15.33 -0.67
C LEU A 193 -18.66 15.54 0.54
N ASP A 194 -19.90 15.05 0.47
CA ASP A 194 -20.85 15.16 1.58
C ASP A 194 -20.36 14.45 2.85
N LEU A 195 -19.77 13.26 2.68
CA LEU A 195 -19.13 12.53 3.76
C LEU A 195 -17.99 13.33 4.40
N ALA A 196 -17.09 13.91 3.59
CA ALA A 196 -15.98 14.71 4.07
C ALA A 196 -16.46 15.96 4.83
N ASP A 197 -17.49 16.65 4.33
CA ASP A 197 -18.06 17.84 4.95
C ASP A 197 -18.76 17.52 6.27
N THR A 198 -19.53 16.43 6.31
CA THR A 198 -20.17 15.94 7.53
C THR A 198 -19.13 15.57 8.59
N VAL A 199 -18.08 14.84 8.22
CA VAL A 199 -17.04 14.41 9.15
C VAL A 199 -16.17 15.58 9.61
N GLY A 200 -15.80 16.49 8.71
CA GLY A 200 -14.98 17.67 9.01
C GLY A 200 -15.71 18.70 9.88
N SER A 201 -17.03 18.84 9.72
CA SER A 201 -17.85 19.69 10.60
C SER A 201 -18.01 19.08 12.00
N THR A 202 -18.21 17.76 12.07
CA THR A 202 -18.41 17.01 13.34
C THR A 202 -17.10 16.84 14.12
N HIS A 203 -15.97 16.66 13.45
CA HIS A 203 -14.68 16.36 14.06
C HIS A 203 -13.61 17.40 13.69
N PRO A 204 -13.27 18.35 14.58
CA PRO A 204 -12.34 19.44 14.25
C PRO A 204 -10.97 18.99 13.75
N ARG A 205 -10.45 17.84 14.22
CA ARG A 205 -9.18 17.28 13.77
C ARG A 205 -9.19 16.76 12.32
N GLN A 206 -10.38 16.55 11.75
CA GLN A 206 -10.57 16.03 10.39
C GLN A 206 -10.88 17.14 9.37
N ARG A 207 -10.88 18.41 9.79
CA ARG A 207 -11.11 19.56 8.89
C ARG A 207 -10.07 19.66 7.76
N TYR A 208 -8.81 19.35 8.07
CA TYR A 208 -7.74 19.41 7.07
C TYR A 208 -7.91 18.32 5.99
N PRO A 209 -8.03 17.02 6.34
CA PRO A 209 -8.33 16.00 5.34
C PRO A 209 -9.63 16.24 4.56
N ALA A 210 -10.68 16.75 5.22
CA ALA A 210 -11.93 17.09 4.54
C ALA A 210 -11.74 18.19 3.48
N ALA A 211 -10.90 19.19 3.78
CA ALA A 211 -10.57 20.24 2.82
C ALA A 211 -9.74 19.71 1.63
N GLY A 212 -8.81 18.78 1.87
CA GLY A 212 -8.05 18.12 0.81
C GLY A 212 -8.94 17.28 -0.12
N ILE A 213 -9.87 16.50 0.44
CA ILE A 213 -10.89 15.78 -0.35
C ILE A 213 -11.69 16.75 -1.23
N ARG A 214 -12.12 17.89 -0.67
CA ARG A 214 -12.84 18.90 -1.43
C ARG A 214 -12.01 19.44 -2.59
N ALA A 215 -10.75 19.79 -2.34
CA ALA A 215 -9.85 20.28 -3.38
C ALA A 215 -9.64 19.22 -4.48
N ALA A 216 -9.39 17.97 -4.09
CA ALA A 216 -9.12 16.87 -5.00
C ALA A 216 -10.32 16.51 -5.89
N LEU A 217 -11.56 16.66 -5.40
CA LEU A 217 -12.77 16.33 -6.16
C LEU A 217 -13.30 17.53 -6.96
N THR A 218 -13.20 18.76 -6.45
CA THR A 218 -13.71 19.96 -7.16
C THR A 218 -12.75 20.49 -8.23
N GLY A 219 -11.44 20.31 -8.06
CA GLY A 219 -10.44 20.69 -9.06
C GLY A 219 -10.60 19.95 -10.40
N ARG A 220 -11.26 18.79 -10.39
CA ARG A 220 -11.44 17.90 -11.56
C ARG A 220 -12.59 18.27 -12.48
N HIS A 221 -13.54 19.10 -12.04
CA HIS A 221 -14.64 19.56 -12.89
C HIS A 221 -14.25 20.76 -13.78
N ARG A 222 -12.97 21.14 -13.81
CA ARG A 222 -12.45 22.28 -14.58
C ARG A 222 -11.46 21.90 -15.69
N GLU A 223 -11.15 20.62 -15.85
CA GLU A 223 -10.35 20.06 -16.94
C GLU A 223 -11.25 19.25 -17.88
#